data_AF-A0A2G2I2Z3-F1
#
_entry.id   AF-A0A2G2I2Z3-F1
#
_cell.length_a   1.000
_cell.length_b   1.000
_cell.length_c   1.000
_cell.angle_alpha   90.00
_cell.angle_beta   90.00
_cell.angle_gamma   90.00
#
_symmetry.space_group_name_H-M   'P 1'
#
loop_
_entity.id
_entity.type
_entity.pdbx_description
1 polymer ?
#
loop_
_entity_poly.entity_id
_entity_poly.type
_entity_poly.pdbx_seq_one_letter_code
_entity_poly.pdbx_strand_id
1 'polypeptide(L)'
;MTSRPLSAPARKDAQNPLSAGASMRALSILLHSLAGAAIAMSAWLLAPTGLFLLTLAMGAVLYALAVIDWRSFILPDPLNALLAVLGLVMVWQHAQDVWLDHLIGAAAGYLVLLAIELFYRHVRGVDALGRGDAKLAGALGIWLGWQGLPFLFLIAAASGLIAVLVYAGLMRRPVTTATPIAFGPWIALSGWICWLALPRVLLI
;
A
#
# COMPACT_ATOMS: atom_id res chain seq x y z
N MET A 1 33.82 -67.68 3.82
CA MET A 1 32.62 -66.90 3.46
C MET A 1 32.33 -65.92 4.59
N THR A 2 32.74 -64.66 4.44
CA THR A 2 32.43 -63.58 5.39
C THR A 2 31.95 -62.38 4.57
N SER A 3 30.64 -62.16 4.56
CA SER A 3 29.96 -61.08 3.84
C SER A 3 30.11 -59.75 4.60
N ARG A 4 30.79 -58.77 3.99
CA ARG A 4 30.85 -57.37 4.44
C ARG A 4 29.53 -56.62 4.14
N PRO A 5 29.20 -55.57 4.91
CA PRO A 5 27.85 -55.02 5.01
C PRO A 5 27.48 -54.11 3.83
N LEU A 6 26.18 -54.10 3.51
CA LEU A 6 25.53 -53.16 2.60
C LEU A 6 25.82 -51.72 3.03
N SER A 7 26.46 -50.95 2.15
CA SER A 7 26.59 -49.49 2.28
C SER A 7 25.20 -48.85 2.28
N ALA A 8 24.82 -48.22 3.38
CA ALA A 8 23.67 -47.32 3.42
C ALA A 8 23.90 -46.17 2.41
N PRO A 9 22.94 -45.85 1.53
CA PRO A 9 23.07 -44.68 0.68
C PRO A 9 23.10 -43.43 1.57
N ALA A 10 24.15 -42.63 1.41
CA ALA A 10 24.27 -41.33 2.03
C ALA A 10 23.04 -40.49 1.67
N ARG A 11 22.14 -40.29 2.64
CA ARG A 11 21.03 -39.35 2.56
C ARG A 11 21.63 -37.94 2.54
N LYS A 12 22.04 -37.48 1.36
CA LYS A 12 22.64 -36.17 1.11
C LYS A 12 21.59 -35.09 0.82
N ASP A 13 20.41 -35.25 1.41
CA ASP A 13 19.32 -34.27 1.39
C ASP A 13 19.11 -33.66 2.79
N ALA A 14 20.21 -33.47 3.52
CA ALA A 14 20.23 -32.50 4.60
C ALA A 14 20.07 -31.12 3.94
N GLN A 15 18.80 -30.72 3.80
CA GLN A 15 18.35 -29.40 3.41
C GLN A 15 19.23 -28.36 4.08
N ASN A 16 20.14 -27.77 3.31
CA ASN A 16 21.12 -26.82 3.80
C ASN A 16 20.35 -25.53 4.15
N PRO A 17 20.21 -25.14 5.43
CA PRO A 17 19.45 -23.94 5.79
C PRO A 17 20.00 -22.66 5.15
N LEU A 18 21.27 -22.68 4.72
CA LEU A 18 21.91 -21.60 3.98
C LEU A 18 21.36 -21.41 2.54
N SER A 19 20.90 -22.48 1.86
CA SER A 19 20.32 -22.36 0.51
C SER A 19 18.88 -21.84 0.55
N ALA A 20 18.11 -22.18 1.59
CA ALA A 20 16.77 -21.64 1.83
C ALA A 20 16.80 -20.12 2.12
N GLY A 21 17.82 -19.63 2.83
CA GLY A 21 18.02 -18.20 3.06
C GLY A 21 18.36 -17.43 1.78
N ALA A 22 19.18 -18.01 0.90
CA ALA A 22 19.53 -17.41 -0.39
C ALA A 22 18.32 -17.34 -1.35
N SER A 23 17.49 -18.39 -1.41
CA SER A 23 16.30 -18.42 -2.26
C SER A 23 15.23 -17.42 -1.80
N MET A 24 15.00 -17.27 -0.49
CA MET A 24 14.06 -16.27 0.04
C MET A 24 14.51 -14.83 -0.23
N ARG A 25 15.82 -14.55 -0.16
CA ARG A 25 16.37 -13.25 -0.53
C ARG A 25 16.21 -12.96 -2.02
N ALA A 26 16.51 -13.94 -2.88
CA ALA A 26 16.33 -13.82 -4.32
C ALA A 26 14.87 -13.59 -4.70
N LEU A 27 13.94 -14.32 -4.08
CA LEU A 27 12.50 -14.12 -4.25
C LEU A 27 12.07 -12.72 -3.83
N SER A 28 12.52 -12.25 -2.65
CA SER A 28 12.24 -10.89 -2.20
C SER A 28 12.74 -9.86 -3.21
N ILE A 29 13.99 -9.95 -3.66
CA ILE A 29 14.55 -9.02 -4.66
C ILE A 29 13.70 -9.02 -5.93
N LEU A 30 13.33 -10.19 -6.44
CA LEU A 30 12.48 -10.33 -7.62
C LEU A 30 11.14 -9.62 -7.43
N LEU A 31 10.47 -9.82 -6.29
CA LEU A 31 9.18 -9.19 -5.99
C LEU A 31 9.26 -7.65 -5.95
N HIS A 32 10.31 -7.10 -5.33
CA HIS A 32 10.49 -5.64 -5.29
C HIS A 32 10.80 -5.07 -6.67
N SER A 33 11.62 -5.78 -7.47
CA SER A 33 11.91 -5.38 -8.86
C SER A 33 10.67 -5.41 -9.74
N LEU A 34 9.82 -6.43 -9.61
CA LEU A 34 8.56 -6.53 -10.35
C LEU A 34 7.58 -5.43 -9.96
N ALA A 35 7.47 -5.10 -8.67
CA ALA A 35 6.64 -3.99 -8.21
C ALA A 35 7.13 -2.65 -8.77
N GLY A 36 8.44 -2.38 -8.72
CA GLY A 36 9.04 -1.19 -9.30
C GLY A 36 8.81 -1.10 -10.82
N ALA A 37 8.97 -2.21 -11.53
CA ALA A 37 8.69 -2.28 -12.97
C ALA A 37 7.22 -2.04 -13.28
N ALA A 38 6.29 -2.59 -12.49
CA ALA A 38 4.86 -2.36 -12.66
C ALA A 38 4.48 -0.88 -12.43
N ILE A 39 5.07 -0.24 -11.42
CA ILE A 39 4.89 1.20 -11.15
C ILE A 39 5.42 2.02 -12.32
N ALA A 40 6.65 1.74 -12.78
CA ALA A 40 7.24 2.46 -13.91
C ALA A 40 6.43 2.28 -15.21
N MET A 41 6.01 1.05 -15.51
CA MET A 41 5.22 0.72 -16.69
C MET A 41 3.85 1.39 -16.65
N SER A 42 3.14 1.29 -15.52
CA SER A 42 1.82 1.92 -15.38
C SER A 42 1.90 3.45 -15.37
N ALA A 43 2.93 4.04 -14.78
CA ALA A 43 3.20 5.48 -14.90
C ALA A 43 3.48 5.88 -16.35
N TRP A 44 4.28 5.10 -17.08
CA TRP A 44 4.60 5.39 -18.48
C TRP A 44 3.35 5.37 -19.37
N LEU A 45 2.48 4.37 -19.16
CA LEU A 45 1.28 4.20 -19.97
C LEU A 45 0.15 5.16 -19.57
N LEU A 46 0.06 5.51 -18.28
CA LEU A 46 -1.15 6.10 -17.71
C LEU A 46 -0.97 7.45 -17.02
N ALA A 47 0.24 7.91 -16.72
CA ALA A 47 0.41 9.19 -16.04
C ALA A 47 -0.15 10.35 -16.89
N PRO A 48 -0.73 11.39 -16.27
CA PRO A 48 -1.10 12.60 -16.99
C PRO A 48 0.10 13.24 -17.69
N THR A 49 -0.15 13.91 -18.82
CA THR A 49 0.89 14.56 -19.62
C THR A 49 1.70 15.55 -18.76
N GLY A 50 3.04 15.45 -18.82
CA GLY A 50 3.94 16.30 -18.02
C GLY A 50 4.18 15.83 -16.59
N LEU A 51 3.38 14.89 -16.05
CA LEU A 51 3.44 14.44 -14.66
C LEU A 51 4.16 13.10 -14.45
N PHE A 52 4.84 12.57 -15.46
CA PHE A 52 5.48 11.24 -15.39
C PHE A 52 6.44 11.11 -14.20
N LEU A 53 7.37 12.05 -14.00
CA LEU A 53 8.35 11.98 -12.91
C LEU A 53 7.71 12.10 -11.53
N LEU A 54 6.72 12.99 -11.37
CA LEU A 54 5.97 13.13 -10.12
C LEU A 54 5.15 11.88 -9.82
N THR A 55 4.54 11.28 -10.84
CA THR A 55 3.81 10.01 -10.73
C THR A 55 4.74 8.86 -10.34
N LEU A 56 5.94 8.79 -10.93
CA LEU A 56 6.92 7.77 -10.57
C LEU A 56 7.40 7.94 -9.11
N ALA A 57 7.65 9.18 -8.68
CA ALA A 57 8.01 9.49 -7.30
C ALA A 57 6.89 9.14 -6.31
N MET A 58 5.64 9.49 -6.63
CA MET A 58 4.44 9.10 -5.87
C MET A 58 4.36 7.58 -5.73
N GLY A 59 4.48 6.84 -6.83
CA GLY A 59 4.42 5.38 -6.83
C GLY A 59 5.52 4.74 -5.98
N ALA A 60 6.75 5.26 -6.06
CA ALA A 60 7.87 4.79 -5.24
C ALA A 60 7.63 5.02 -3.74
N VAL A 61 7.10 6.19 -3.35
CA VAL A 61 6.77 6.50 -1.96
C VAL A 61 5.62 5.63 -1.45
N LEU A 62 4.55 5.46 -2.25
CA LEU A 62 3.42 4.60 -1.90
C LEU A 62 3.85 3.13 -1.73
N TYR A 63 4.72 2.65 -2.61
CA TYR A 63 5.27 1.31 -2.50
C TYR A 63 6.10 1.14 -1.21
N ALA A 64 6.97 2.10 -0.90
CA ALA A 64 7.75 2.08 0.33
C ALA A 64 6.85 2.09 1.57
N LEU A 65 5.83 2.96 1.60
CA LEU A 65 4.84 3.02 2.67
C LEU A 65 4.10 1.68 2.82
N ALA A 66 3.63 1.08 1.72
CA ALA A 66 2.92 -0.20 1.75
C ALA A 66 3.81 -1.35 2.27
N VAL A 67 5.07 -1.42 1.84
CA VAL A 67 6.01 -2.46 2.30
C VAL A 67 6.34 -2.29 3.79
N ILE A 68 6.53 -1.06 4.26
CA ILE A 68 6.84 -0.78 5.67
C ILE A 68 5.63 -1.08 6.54
N ASP A 69 4.43 -0.66 6.13
CA ASP A 69 3.21 -0.91 6.88
C ASP A 69 2.90 -2.41 6.95
N TRP A 70 3.06 -3.14 5.85
CA TRP A 70 2.89 -4.60 5.83
C TRP A 70 3.83 -5.34 6.79
N ARG A 71 5.04 -4.81 7.02
CA ARG A 71 6.05 -5.45 7.89
C ARG A 71 5.95 -5.00 9.35
N SER A 72 5.59 -3.75 9.59
CA SER A 72 5.77 -3.10 10.89
C SER A 72 4.49 -2.49 11.45
N PHE A 73 3.39 -2.47 10.68
CA PHE A 73 2.13 -1.79 11.05
C PHE A 73 2.32 -0.31 11.40
N ILE A 74 3.30 0.33 10.76
CA ILE A 74 3.68 1.74 10.99
C ILE A 74 3.86 2.40 9.63
N LEU A 75 3.23 3.57 9.45
CA LEU A 75 3.52 4.48 8.33
C LEU A 75 4.45 5.61 8.79
N PRO A 76 5.71 5.66 8.32
CA PRO A 76 6.67 6.67 8.73
C PRO A 76 6.23 8.09 8.35
N ASP A 77 6.24 8.97 9.35
CA ASP A 77 5.92 10.39 9.16
C ASP A 77 6.75 11.08 8.05
N PRO A 78 8.06 10.83 7.90
CA PRO A 78 8.83 11.44 6.82
C PRO A 78 8.36 11.04 5.42
N LEU A 79 7.91 9.80 5.22
CA LEU A 79 7.44 9.33 3.92
C LEU A 79 6.02 9.84 3.63
N ASN A 80 5.15 9.91 4.63
CA ASN A 80 3.85 10.59 4.49
C ASN A 80 4.03 12.07 4.16
N ALA A 81 4.96 12.76 4.83
CA ALA A 81 5.28 14.15 4.54
C ALA A 81 5.87 14.32 3.14
N LEU A 82 6.76 13.42 2.71
CA LEU A 82 7.30 13.43 1.35
C LEU A 82 6.19 13.27 0.30
N LEU A 83 5.26 12.34 0.51
CA LEU A 83 4.10 12.18 -0.37
C LEU A 83 3.25 13.44 -0.45
N ALA A 84 3.00 14.09 0.70
CA ALA A 84 2.25 15.35 0.76
C ALA A 84 2.98 16.49 0.03
N VAL A 85 4.29 16.63 0.24
CA VAL A 85 5.12 17.66 -0.42
C VAL A 85 5.13 17.46 -1.93
N LEU A 86 5.30 16.23 -2.41
CA LEU A 86 5.23 15.93 -3.84
C LEU A 86 3.85 16.27 -4.43
N GLY A 87 2.78 16.03 -3.68
CA GLY A 87 1.42 16.43 -4.06
C GLY A 87 1.26 17.95 -4.13
N LEU A 88 1.81 18.69 -3.15
CA LEU A 88 1.80 20.16 -3.18
C LEU A 88 2.59 20.72 -4.36
N VAL A 89 3.72 20.09 -4.72
CA VAL A 89 4.48 20.44 -5.94
C VAL A 89 3.64 20.20 -7.19
N MET A 90 2.91 19.09 -7.24
CA MET A 90 1.97 18.80 -8.34
C MET A 90 0.90 19.88 -8.45
N VAL A 91 0.23 20.23 -7.34
CA VAL A 91 -0.80 21.29 -7.31
C VAL A 91 -0.22 22.64 -7.73
N TRP A 92 0.95 23.00 -7.20
CA TRP A 92 1.61 24.26 -7.51
C TRP A 92 2.00 24.37 -8.99
N GLN A 93 2.36 23.27 -9.66
CA GLN A 93 2.80 23.30 -11.04
C GLN A 93 1.66 23.07 -12.06
N HIS A 94 0.60 22.33 -11.67
CA HIS A 94 -0.37 21.79 -12.64
C HIS A 94 -1.85 21.95 -12.27
N ALA A 95 -2.18 22.35 -11.03
CA ALA A 95 -3.58 22.43 -10.56
C ALA A 95 -3.83 23.69 -9.71
N GLN A 96 -3.23 24.81 -10.10
CA GLN A 96 -3.30 26.09 -9.38
C GLN A 96 -4.71 26.68 -9.37
N ASP A 97 -5.51 26.42 -10.40
CA ASP A 97 -6.89 26.88 -10.57
C ASP A 97 -7.86 26.15 -9.63
N VAL A 98 -7.57 24.90 -9.30
CA VAL A 98 -8.39 24.03 -8.43
C VAL A 98 -7.73 23.72 -7.08
N TRP A 99 -6.77 24.53 -6.64
CA TRP A 99 -6.00 24.29 -5.41
C TRP A 99 -6.88 24.09 -4.16
N LEU A 100 -8.05 24.75 -4.10
CA LEU A 100 -9.01 24.57 -3.01
C LEU A 100 -9.54 23.14 -2.94
N ASP A 101 -9.77 22.49 -4.08
CA ASP A 101 -10.25 21.11 -4.10
C ASP A 101 -9.24 20.14 -3.49
N HIS A 102 -7.95 20.39 -3.75
CA HIS A 102 -6.83 19.63 -3.17
C HIS A 102 -6.65 19.92 -1.68
N LEU A 103 -6.85 21.17 -1.24
CA LEU A 103 -6.83 21.52 0.18
C LEU A 103 -7.98 20.86 0.94
N ILE A 104 -9.19 20.92 0.39
CA ILE A 104 -10.37 20.22 0.94
C ILE A 104 -10.12 18.71 0.93
N GLY A 105 -9.55 18.18 -0.15
CA GLY A 105 -9.14 16.78 -0.24
C GLY A 105 -8.19 16.38 0.88
N ALA A 106 -7.17 17.20 1.16
CA ALA A 106 -6.22 16.95 2.23
C ALA A 106 -6.89 16.92 3.61
N ALA A 107 -7.71 17.92 3.91
CA ALA A 107 -8.43 18.04 5.17
C ALA A 107 -9.45 16.90 5.33
N ALA A 108 -10.31 16.68 4.34
CA ALA A 108 -11.34 15.65 4.37
C ALA A 108 -10.73 14.23 4.42
N GLY A 109 -9.67 13.96 3.65
CA GLY A 109 -8.97 12.69 3.67
C GLY A 109 -8.47 12.31 5.07
N TYR A 110 -7.84 13.28 5.76
CA TYR A 110 -7.37 13.11 7.13
C TYR A 110 -8.53 12.99 8.13
N LEU A 111 -9.48 13.93 8.08
CA LEU A 111 -10.54 14.04 9.08
C LEU A 111 -11.54 12.90 9.04
N VAL A 112 -11.84 12.34 7.85
CA VAL A 112 -12.76 11.19 7.73
C VAL A 112 -12.21 9.98 8.47
N LEU A 113 -10.94 9.62 8.22
CA LEU A 113 -10.33 8.46 8.89
C LEU A 113 -10.09 8.73 10.38
N LEU A 114 -9.70 9.94 10.75
CA LEU A 114 -9.59 10.33 12.17
C LEU A 114 -10.95 10.24 12.89
N ALA A 115 -12.04 10.67 12.25
CA ALA A 115 -13.37 10.59 12.84
C ALA A 115 -13.80 9.13 13.04
N ILE A 116 -13.48 8.24 12.09
CA ILE A 116 -13.73 6.80 12.22
C ILE A 116 -12.89 6.21 13.37
N GLU A 117 -11.59 6.54 13.45
CA GLU A 117 -10.70 6.12 14.56
C GLU A 117 -11.30 6.52 15.91
N LEU A 118 -11.63 7.81 16.08
CA LEU A 118 -12.16 8.34 17.34
C LEU A 118 -13.52 7.73 17.69
N PHE A 119 -14.40 7.55 16.72
CA PHE A 119 -15.71 6.92 16.91
C PHE A 119 -15.58 5.47 17.36
N TYR A 120 -14.76 4.67 16.67
CA TYR A 120 -14.53 3.27 17.05
C TYR A 120 -13.88 3.15 18.43
N ARG A 121 -12.89 4.01 18.72
CA ARG A 121 -12.27 4.06 20.03
C ARG A 121 -13.27 4.41 21.12
N HIS A 122 -14.18 5.35 20.87
CA HIS A 122 -15.22 5.73 21.83
C HIS A 122 -16.25 4.61 22.08
N VAL A 123 -16.71 3.92 21.03
CA VAL A 123 -17.77 2.90 21.14
C VAL A 123 -17.25 1.54 21.59
N ARG A 124 -16.05 1.14 21.12
CA ARG A 124 -15.50 -0.20 21.34
C ARG A 124 -14.32 -0.24 22.31
N GLY A 125 -13.75 0.92 22.66
CA GLY A 125 -12.55 0.98 23.50
C GLY A 125 -11.29 0.43 22.84
N VAL A 126 -11.31 0.22 21.51
CA VAL A 126 -10.20 -0.36 20.74
C VAL A 126 -9.82 0.61 19.62
N ASP A 127 -8.52 0.79 19.42
CA ASP A 127 -7.97 1.53 18.29
C ASP A 127 -8.13 0.68 17.02
N ALA A 128 -9.17 0.97 16.24
CA ALA A 128 -9.52 0.20 15.05
C ALA A 128 -8.72 0.59 13.80
N LEU A 129 -8.24 1.85 13.74
CA LEU A 129 -7.52 2.40 12.60
C LEU A 129 -6.31 3.21 13.09
N GLY A 130 -5.18 3.11 12.39
CA GLY A 130 -3.96 3.81 12.78
C GLY A 130 -3.98 5.27 12.36
N ARG A 131 -3.47 6.17 13.20
CA ARG A 131 -3.24 7.58 12.82
C ARG A 131 -2.38 7.75 11.56
N GLY A 132 -1.54 6.76 11.25
CA GLY A 132 -0.76 6.71 10.01
C GLY A 132 -1.64 6.64 8.77
N ASP A 133 -2.75 5.88 8.82
CA ASP A 133 -3.71 5.74 7.72
C ASP A 133 -4.40 7.07 7.42
N ALA A 134 -4.80 7.81 8.46
CA ALA A 134 -5.36 9.16 8.32
C ALA A 134 -4.37 10.13 7.66
N LYS A 135 -3.09 10.11 8.05
CA LYS A 135 -2.04 10.93 7.41
C LYS A 135 -1.85 10.57 5.93
N LEU A 136 -1.84 9.28 5.61
CA LEU A 136 -1.73 8.81 4.23
C LEU A 136 -2.93 9.24 3.39
N ALA A 137 -4.16 9.11 3.91
CA ALA A 137 -5.37 9.56 3.23
C ALA A 137 -5.39 11.08 3.02
N GLY A 138 -4.92 11.86 3.99
CA GLY A 138 -4.74 13.30 3.83
C GLY A 138 -3.70 13.65 2.75
N ALA A 139 -2.56 12.97 2.76
CA ALA A 139 -1.53 13.16 1.73
C ALA A 139 -2.07 12.83 0.34
N LEU A 140 -2.78 11.71 0.17
CA LEU A 140 -3.44 11.33 -1.08
C LEU A 140 -4.59 12.28 -1.47
N GLY A 141 -5.26 12.90 -0.50
CA GLY A 141 -6.24 13.95 -0.75
C GLY A 141 -5.64 15.18 -1.45
N ILE A 142 -4.38 15.52 -1.17
CA ILE A 142 -3.64 16.56 -1.92
C ILE A 142 -3.46 16.16 -3.38
N TRP A 143 -3.24 14.87 -3.68
CA TRP A 143 -3.08 14.42 -5.06
C TRP A 143 -4.40 14.36 -5.82
N LEU A 144 -5.46 13.90 -5.17
CA LEU A 144 -6.70 13.51 -5.84
C LEU A 144 -7.80 14.57 -5.79
N GLY A 145 -7.67 15.58 -4.92
CA GLY A 145 -8.80 16.45 -4.59
C GLY A 145 -9.88 15.73 -3.79
N TRP A 146 -10.89 16.47 -3.33
CA TRP A 146 -12.00 15.88 -2.59
C TRP A 146 -12.85 14.94 -3.46
N GLN A 147 -12.89 15.18 -4.76
CA GLN A 147 -13.64 14.36 -5.74
C GLN A 147 -13.08 12.93 -5.83
N GLY A 148 -11.79 12.75 -5.58
CA GLY A 148 -11.16 11.42 -5.60
C GLY A 148 -11.27 10.64 -4.30
N LEU A 149 -11.60 11.29 -3.17
CA LEU A 149 -11.70 10.62 -1.88
C LEU A 149 -12.75 9.50 -1.82
N PRO A 150 -13.96 9.64 -2.39
CA PRO A 150 -14.94 8.55 -2.39
C PRO A 150 -14.41 7.29 -3.07
N PHE A 151 -13.73 7.43 -4.21
CA PHE A 151 -13.11 6.32 -4.93
C PHE A 151 -11.95 5.73 -4.13
N LEU A 152 -11.15 6.58 -3.50
CA LEU A 152 -10.03 6.17 -2.66
C LEU A 152 -10.52 5.28 -1.50
N PHE A 153 -11.53 5.72 -0.76
CA PHE A 153 -12.04 4.94 0.35
C PHE A 153 -12.76 3.67 -0.10
N LEU A 154 -13.51 3.73 -1.20
CA LEU A 154 -14.22 2.58 -1.74
C LEU A 154 -13.26 1.47 -2.18
N ILE A 155 -12.24 1.81 -2.99
CA ILE A 155 -11.28 0.84 -3.50
C ILE A 155 -10.40 0.31 -2.36
N ALA A 156 -9.97 1.16 -1.41
CA ALA A 156 -9.23 0.71 -0.23
C ALA A 156 -10.04 -0.27 0.62
N ALA A 157 -11.30 0.06 0.94
CA ALA A 157 -12.18 -0.81 1.71
C ALA A 157 -12.49 -2.12 0.98
N ALA A 158 -12.79 -2.07 -0.31
CA ALA A 158 -13.09 -3.25 -1.12
C ALA A 158 -11.87 -4.18 -1.23
N SER A 159 -10.69 -3.64 -1.56
CA SER A 159 -9.47 -4.43 -1.68
C SER A 159 -9.03 -5.04 -0.35
N GLY A 160 -9.10 -4.28 0.75
CA GLY A 160 -8.87 -4.79 2.10
C GLY A 160 -9.84 -5.90 2.49
N LEU A 161 -11.15 -5.72 2.23
CA LEU A 161 -12.16 -6.73 2.50
C LEU A 161 -11.91 -8.02 1.70
N ILE A 162 -11.63 -7.91 0.40
CA ILE A 162 -11.30 -9.06 -0.46
C ILE A 162 -10.10 -9.81 0.10
N ALA A 163 -9.04 -9.10 0.49
CA ALA A 163 -7.84 -9.73 1.05
C ALA A 163 -8.11 -10.49 2.34
N VAL A 164 -8.93 -9.91 3.24
CA VAL A 164 -9.35 -10.57 4.48
C VAL A 164 -10.18 -11.81 4.19
N LEU A 165 -11.13 -11.75 3.26
CA LEU A 165 -11.97 -12.88 2.88
C LEU A 165 -11.16 -14.02 2.25
N VAL A 166 -10.22 -13.69 1.37
CA VAL A 166 -9.31 -14.67 0.75
C VAL A 166 -8.43 -15.32 1.82
N TYR A 167 -7.85 -14.52 2.73
CA TYR A 167 -7.04 -15.05 3.83
C TYR A 167 -7.85 -15.98 4.74
N ALA A 168 -9.07 -15.57 5.12
CA ALA A 168 -9.98 -16.37 5.94
C ALA A 168 -10.34 -17.71 5.27
N GLY A 169 -10.68 -17.65 3.97
CA GLY A 169 -11.06 -18.82 3.18
C GLY A 169 -9.93 -19.81 2.99
N LEU A 170 -8.71 -19.33 2.69
CA LEU A 170 -7.52 -20.18 2.52
C LEU A 170 -7.06 -20.79 3.84
N MET A 171 -7.03 -20.01 4.91
CA MET A 171 -6.49 -20.46 6.20
C MET A 171 -7.50 -21.25 7.02
N ARG A 172 -8.80 -21.25 6.64
CA ARG A 172 -9.92 -21.81 7.41
C ARG A 172 -9.92 -21.36 8.88
N ARG A 173 -9.35 -20.19 9.15
CA ARG A 173 -9.25 -19.62 10.49
C ARG A 173 -10.31 -18.54 10.63
N PRO A 174 -11.05 -18.50 11.75
CA PRO A 174 -11.96 -17.41 12.01
C PRO A 174 -11.15 -16.11 12.09
N VAL A 175 -11.51 -15.12 11.26
CA VAL A 175 -11.03 -13.76 11.44
C VAL A 175 -11.73 -13.22 12.66
N THR A 176 -10.97 -13.04 13.74
CA THR A 176 -11.47 -12.39 14.95
C THR A 176 -11.15 -10.90 14.89
N THR A 177 -11.86 -10.11 15.68
CA THR A 177 -11.59 -8.66 15.84
C THR A 177 -10.20 -8.37 16.42
N ALA A 178 -9.46 -9.39 16.86
CA ALA A 178 -8.12 -9.27 17.42
C ALA A 178 -6.99 -9.47 16.39
N THR A 179 -7.30 -9.79 15.12
CA THR A 179 -6.27 -9.93 14.09
C THR A 179 -5.88 -8.55 13.56
N PRO A 180 -4.67 -8.02 13.85
CA PRO A 180 -4.26 -6.73 13.32
C PRO A 180 -4.05 -6.85 11.80
N ILE A 181 -4.70 -5.96 11.05
CA ILE A 181 -4.58 -5.90 9.58
C ILE A 181 -4.03 -4.53 9.23
N ALA A 182 -2.91 -4.54 8.50
CA ALA A 182 -2.31 -3.34 7.92
C ALA A 182 -3.24 -2.78 6.83
N PHE A 183 -3.87 -1.62 7.08
CA PHE A 183 -4.78 -0.98 6.12
C PHE A 183 -4.05 -0.05 5.15
N GLY A 184 -2.87 0.44 5.52
CA GLY A 184 -2.02 1.32 4.71
C GLY A 184 -1.74 0.81 3.29
N PRO A 185 -1.41 -0.48 3.05
CA PRO A 185 -1.20 -1.03 1.72
C PRO A 185 -2.42 -0.89 0.80
N TRP A 186 -3.63 -1.01 1.36
CA TRP A 186 -4.87 -0.90 0.59
C TRP A 186 -5.20 0.54 0.26
N ILE A 187 -4.93 1.47 1.19
CA ILE A 187 -4.99 2.91 0.89
C ILE A 187 -3.95 3.29 -0.17
N ALA A 188 -2.72 2.80 -0.07
CA ALA A 188 -1.65 3.10 -1.02
C ALA A 188 -1.95 2.56 -2.42
N LEU A 189 -2.44 1.32 -2.51
CA LEU A 189 -2.91 0.72 -3.76
C LEU A 189 -4.05 1.54 -4.36
N SER A 190 -5.02 1.92 -3.53
CA SER A 190 -6.14 2.73 -3.97
C SER A 190 -5.70 4.10 -4.48
N GLY A 191 -4.78 4.77 -3.77
CA GLY A 191 -4.23 6.06 -4.20
C GLY A 191 -3.55 5.97 -5.56
N TRP A 192 -2.79 4.90 -5.79
CA TRP A 192 -2.16 4.63 -7.09
C TRP A 192 -3.20 4.44 -8.21
N ILE A 193 -4.20 3.59 -7.98
CA ILE A 193 -5.26 3.33 -8.95
C ILE A 193 -6.04 4.61 -9.25
N CYS A 194 -6.46 5.33 -8.22
CA CYS A 194 -7.21 6.58 -8.37
C CYS A 194 -6.41 7.61 -9.16
N TRP A 195 -5.13 7.82 -8.83
CA TRP A 195 -4.29 8.78 -9.54
C TRP A 195 -4.18 8.47 -11.03
N LEU A 196 -3.98 7.18 -11.38
CA LEU A 196 -3.89 6.77 -12.77
C LEU A 196 -5.25 6.73 -13.47
N ALA A 197 -6.36 6.47 -12.79
CA ALA A 197 -7.66 6.30 -13.44
C ALA A 197 -8.48 7.59 -13.53
N LEU A 198 -8.50 8.43 -12.49
CA LEU A 198 -9.43 9.55 -12.36
C LEU A 198 -9.31 10.63 -13.44
N PRO A 199 -8.10 11.05 -13.88
CA PRO A 199 -7.98 12.05 -14.94
C PRO A 199 -8.72 11.66 -16.23
N ARG A 200 -8.91 10.36 -16.48
CA ARG A 200 -9.64 9.84 -17.64
C ARG A 200 -11.15 9.80 -17.43
N VAL A 201 -11.57 9.66 -16.17
CA VAL A 201 -12.98 9.51 -15.79
C VAL A 201 -13.65 10.88 -15.58
N LEU A 202 -12.91 11.85 -15.05
CA LEU A 202 -13.42 13.19 -14.74
C LEU A 202 -13.28 14.22 -15.88
N LEU A 203 -12.54 13.90 -16.95
CA LEU A 203 -12.39 14.74 -18.15
C LEU A 203 -13.34 14.33 -19.31
N ILE A 204 -14.51 13.77 -18.99
CA ILE A 204 -15.60 13.54 -19.96
C ILE A 204 -16.66 14.63 -19.79
#